data_AF-A0A1I8H7X6-F1
#
_entry.id   AF-A0A1I8H7X6-F1
#
_cell.length_a   1.000
_cell.length_b   1.000
_cell.length_c   1.000
_cell.angle_alpha   90.00
_cell.angle_beta   90.00
_cell.angle_gamma   90.00
#
_symmetry.space_group_name_H-M   'P 1'
#
loop_
_entity.id
_entity.type
_entity.pdbx_description
1 polymer ?
#
loop_
_entity_poly.entity_id
_entity_poly.type
_entity_poly.pdbx_seq_one_letter_code
_entity_poly.pdbx_strand_id
1 'polypeptide(L)'
;MTPDTAADAGSGRSSATGSAACPPLYFCVLHGDNKTALFNITCQKEHLISAIRRSCKLDQNTVIELSTVGGQLLKLPELQDHESLSDQIGSRDVVVLCKLQASKHPSIEPLLIPLIDNLDDFPELKELTESVAQRVAEREAKLSPKQLAEIKRLQQQQQQQQQQQQRPSRSRYADKKIVLYNKVKPRPS
;
A
#
# COMPACT_ATOMS: atom_id res chain seq x y z
N MET A 1 64.28 51.78 -1.82
CA MET A 1 64.97 50.55 -1.39
C MET A 1 63.94 49.67 -0.71
N THR A 2 63.60 48.57 -1.37
CA THR A 2 62.86 47.39 -0.88
C THR A 2 63.68 46.64 0.20
N PRO A 3 63.23 45.50 0.77
CA PRO A 3 61.91 45.03 1.23
C PRO A 3 61.99 44.42 2.67
N ASP A 4 60.86 43.97 3.26
CA ASP A 4 60.71 42.64 3.92
C ASP A 4 59.30 42.51 4.54
N THR A 5 58.39 41.65 4.07
CA THR A 5 58.31 40.16 4.04
C THR A 5 57.81 39.53 5.36
N ALA A 6 56.48 39.39 5.41
CA ALA A 6 55.66 38.19 5.68
C ALA A 6 55.82 37.27 6.91
N ALA A 7 54.62 36.82 7.37
CA ALA A 7 54.24 35.52 7.96
C ALA A 7 54.73 35.25 9.41
N ASP A 8 54.02 34.55 10.30
CA ASP A 8 53.01 33.51 10.17
C ASP A 8 52.24 33.44 11.50
N ALA A 9 50.91 33.51 11.46
CA ALA A 9 50.06 33.31 12.63
C ALA A 9 49.26 32.03 12.42
N GLY A 10 49.79 30.92 12.94
CA GLY A 10 49.14 29.62 12.98
C GLY A 10 47.84 29.69 13.77
N SER A 11 46.73 29.86 13.06
CA SER A 11 45.39 29.62 13.60
C SER A 11 44.98 28.21 13.19
N GLY A 12 45.31 27.25 14.05
CA GLY A 12 44.81 25.89 14.00
C GLY A 12 43.30 25.89 14.19
N ARG A 13 42.55 26.09 13.10
CA ARG A 13 41.13 25.76 13.05
C ARG A 13 41.00 24.26 12.93
N SER A 14 40.78 23.59 14.06
CA SER A 14 40.20 22.25 14.09
C SER A 14 38.88 22.28 13.33
N SER A 15 38.90 21.83 12.09
CA SER A 15 37.73 21.46 11.31
C SER A 15 37.10 20.24 11.96
N ALA A 16 36.27 20.48 12.97
CA ALA A 16 35.24 19.54 13.37
C ALA A 16 34.37 19.33 12.12
N THR A 17 34.55 18.20 11.47
CA THR A 17 33.62 17.63 10.50
C THR A 17 32.35 17.26 11.25
N GLY A 18 31.58 18.29 11.62
CA GLY A 18 30.18 18.13 11.94
C GLY A 18 29.54 17.55 10.70
N SER A 19 29.32 16.23 10.71
CA SER A 19 28.36 15.59 9.82
C SER A 19 27.08 16.41 9.96
N ALA A 20 26.81 17.25 8.96
CA ALA A 20 25.55 17.94 8.84
C ALA A 20 24.53 16.83 8.69
N ALA A 21 23.94 16.40 9.81
CA ALA A 21 22.91 15.39 9.82
C ALA A 21 21.76 15.99 9.00
N CYS A 22 21.65 15.56 7.74
CA CYS A 22 20.53 15.93 6.90
C CYS A 22 19.26 15.57 7.69
N PRO A 23 18.35 16.53 7.91
CA PRO A 23 17.16 16.25 8.67
C PRO A 23 16.40 15.11 7.99
N PRO A 24 15.86 14.16 8.77
CA PRO A 24 15.10 13.06 8.21
C PRO A 24 13.95 13.59 7.36
N LEU A 25 13.83 13.06 6.15
CA LEU A 25 12.89 13.52 5.13
C LEU A 25 11.55 12.83 5.36
N TYR A 26 10.54 13.62 5.71
CA TYR A 26 9.18 13.15 5.98
C TYR A 26 8.17 13.87 5.10
N PHE A 27 7.05 13.22 4.82
CA PHE A 27 5.88 13.82 4.19
C PHE A 27 4.62 13.57 5.02
N CYS A 28 3.60 14.39 4.79
CA CYS A 28 2.33 14.39 5.51
C CYS A 28 1.26 13.69 4.68
N VAL A 29 0.53 12.75 5.27
CA VAL A 29 -0.67 12.15 4.69
C VAL A 29 -1.90 12.65 5.44
N LEU A 30 -2.82 13.30 4.74
CA LEU A 30 -4.13 13.70 5.23
C LEU A 30 -5.13 12.55 5.13
N HIS A 31 -5.92 12.34 6.18
CA HIS A 31 -6.98 11.34 6.21
C HIS A 31 -8.09 11.64 7.25
N GLY A 32 -9.26 11.06 7.05
CA GLY A 32 -10.48 11.22 7.85
C GLY A 32 -10.84 12.69 8.11
N ASP A 33 -11.21 12.95 9.35
CA ASP A 33 -11.54 14.28 9.87
C ASP A 33 -10.27 15.14 10.07
N ASN A 34 -9.65 15.54 8.96
CA ASN A 34 -8.47 16.41 8.91
C ASN A 34 -7.27 15.93 9.75
N LYS A 35 -7.11 14.61 9.89
CA LYS A 35 -5.98 14.03 10.59
C LYS A 35 -4.78 13.97 9.66
N THR A 36 -3.61 14.18 10.24
CA THR A 36 -2.34 14.11 9.54
C THR A 36 -1.45 13.07 10.18
N ALA A 37 -0.85 12.21 9.37
CA ALA A 37 0.18 11.28 9.78
C ALA A 37 1.47 11.53 8.99
N LEU A 38 2.61 11.44 9.67
CA LEU A 38 3.94 11.66 9.09
C LEU A 38 4.57 10.32 8.70
N PHE A 39 5.16 10.26 7.52
CA PHE A 39 5.85 9.07 7.02
C PHE A 39 7.21 9.41 6.43
N ASN A 40 8.16 8.50 6.61
CA ASN A 40 9.52 8.66 6.06
C ASN A 40 9.47 8.46 4.54
N ILE A 41 10.01 9.41 3.79
CA ILE A 41 10.04 9.41 2.33
C ILE A 41 10.88 8.26 1.75
N THR A 42 11.92 7.84 2.49
CA THR A 42 12.84 6.77 2.09
C THR A 42 12.34 5.40 2.51
N CYS A 43 11.13 5.31 3.04
CA CYS A 43 10.52 4.04 3.42
C CYS A 43 10.18 3.25 2.16
N GLN A 44 10.58 1.99 2.12
CA GLN A 44 10.21 1.08 1.04
C GLN A 44 8.69 0.91 1.00
N LYS A 45 8.12 0.73 -0.20
CA LYS A 45 6.67 0.64 -0.44
C LYS A 45 5.97 -0.29 0.54
N GLU A 46 6.47 -1.51 0.72
CA GLU A 46 5.77 -2.50 1.55
C GLU A 46 5.62 -2.04 3.02
N HIS A 47 6.67 -1.40 3.54
CA HIS A 47 6.70 -0.86 4.90
C HIS A 47 5.88 0.41 5.00
N LEU A 48 5.93 1.27 3.98
CA LEU A 48 5.14 2.49 3.90
C LEU A 48 3.64 2.18 3.89
N ILE A 49 3.19 1.28 3.02
CA ILE A 49 1.78 0.84 2.95
C ILE A 49 1.35 0.24 4.30
N SER A 50 2.18 -0.61 4.88
CA SER A 50 1.91 -1.23 6.19
C SER A 50 1.82 -0.20 7.32
N ALA A 51 2.66 0.85 7.28
CA ALA A 51 2.62 1.94 8.23
C ALA A 51 1.35 2.79 8.04
N ILE A 52 1.02 3.17 6.81
CA ILE A 52 -0.18 3.96 6.47
C ILE A 52 -1.44 3.22 6.94
N ARG A 53 -1.57 1.92 6.62
CA ARG A 53 -2.74 1.13 7.04
C ARG A 53 -2.93 1.12 8.55
N ARG A 54 -1.83 0.95 9.32
CA ARG A 54 -1.87 0.95 10.78
C ARG A 54 -2.23 2.32 11.34
N SER A 55 -1.55 3.37 10.90
CA SER A 55 -1.77 4.74 11.38
C SER A 55 -3.15 5.27 11.03
N CYS A 56 -3.64 4.95 9.83
CA CYS A 56 -4.92 5.43 9.32
C CYS A 56 -6.09 4.45 9.58
N LYS A 57 -5.84 3.34 10.30
CA LYS A 57 -6.84 2.32 10.68
C LYS A 57 -7.60 1.72 9.49
N LEU A 58 -6.87 1.34 8.45
CA LEU A 58 -7.42 0.71 7.24
C LEU A 58 -7.34 -0.81 7.32
N ASP A 59 -8.23 -1.50 6.62
CA ASP A 59 -8.17 -2.95 6.48
C ASP A 59 -6.92 -3.37 5.69
N GLN A 60 -6.39 -4.56 6.01
CA GLN A 60 -5.20 -5.10 5.32
C GLN A 60 -5.41 -5.31 3.82
N ASN A 61 -6.66 -5.52 3.40
CA ASN A 61 -7.01 -5.76 2.00
C ASN A 61 -7.39 -4.47 1.25
N THR A 62 -7.43 -3.31 1.93
CA THR A 62 -7.72 -2.04 1.26
C THR A 62 -6.56 -1.69 0.33
N VAL A 63 -6.87 -1.55 -0.95
CA VAL A 63 -5.93 -1.00 -1.93
C VAL A 63 -5.95 0.51 -1.80
N ILE A 64 -4.77 1.11 -1.64
CA ILE A 64 -4.60 2.53 -1.38
C ILE A 64 -3.70 3.19 -2.42
N GLU A 65 -3.97 4.45 -2.69
CA GLU A 65 -3.12 5.38 -3.42
C GLU A 65 -2.95 6.66 -2.61
N LEU A 66 -1.98 7.49 -2.98
CA LEU A 66 -1.84 8.84 -2.45
C LEU A 66 -2.09 9.84 -3.58
N SER A 67 -2.71 10.96 -3.29
CA SER A 67 -2.85 12.07 -4.24
C SER A 67 -2.14 13.30 -3.69
N THR A 68 -1.39 14.01 -4.52
CA THR A 68 -0.98 15.36 -4.16
C THR A 68 -2.22 16.26 -4.04
N VAL A 69 -2.07 17.37 -3.31
CA VAL A 69 -3.12 18.40 -3.20
C VAL A 69 -3.55 18.91 -4.57
N GLY A 70 -2.62 19.00 -5.54
CA GLY A 70 -2.91 19.38 -6.92
C GLY A 70 -3.52 18.28 -7.80
N GLY A 71 -4.03 17.20 -7.21
CA GLY A 71 -4.75 16.15 -7.95
C GLY A 71 -3.85 15.18 -8.74
N GLN A 72 -2.55 15.09 -8.44
CA GLN A 72 -1.68 14.10 -9.07
C GLN A 72 -1.67 12.80 -8.25
N LEU A 73 -1.99 11.67 -8.87
CA LEU A 73 -1.95 10.36 -8.21
C LEU A 73 -0.53 9.77 -8.16
N LEU A 74 -0.16 9.35 -6.96
CA LEU A 74 1.01 8.52 -6.65
C LEU A 74 0.51 7.07 -6.52
N LYS A 75 0.68 6.32 -7.61
CA LYS A 75 0.12 4.97 -7.74
C LYS A 75 0.98 3.93 -7.04
N LEU A 76 0.80 3.84 -5.72
CA LEU A 76 1.52 2.87 -4.88
C LEU A 76 1.43 1.42 -5.39
N PRO A 77 0.30 0.92 -5.94
CA PRO A 77 0.25 -0.46 -6.44
C PRO A 77 1.23 -0.74 -7.59
N GLU A 78 1.58 0.27 -8.39
CA GLU A 78 2.45 0.13 -9.56
C GLU A 78 3.95 0.08 -9.20
N LEU A 79 4.32 0.58 -8.01
CA LEU A 79 5.70 0.52 -7.53
C LEU A 79 6.11 -0.90 -7.12
N GLN A 80 7.38 -1.25 -7.26
CA GLN A 80 7.94 -2.48 -6.70
C GLN A 80 8.10 -2.35 -5.19
N ASP A 81 8.07 -3.46 -4.47
CA ASP A 81 8.00 -3.44 -3.00
C ASP A 81 9.21 -2.75 -2.33
N HIS A 82 10.37 -2.76 -2.99
CA HIS A 82 11.60 -2.13 -2.50
C HIS A 82 11.77 -0.67 -2.96
N GLU A 83 10.91 -0.16 -3.83
CA GLU A 83 10.96 1.24 -4.27
C GLU A 83 10.43 2.18 -3.16
N SER A 84 10.90 3.42 -3.18
CA SER A 84 10.45 4.47 -2.26
C SER A 84 9.83 5.63 -3.04
N LEU A 85 9.19 6.57 -2.34
CA LEU A 85 8.56 7.73 -2.97
C LEU A 85 9.50 8.93 -3.15
N SER A 86 10.78 8.82 -2.78
CA SER A 86 11.74 9.93 -2.76
C SER A 86 11.82 10.75 -4.05
N ASP A 87 11.52 10.14 -5.19
CA ASP A 87 11.63 10.77 -6.50
C ASP A 87 10.32 11.42 -6.98
N GLN A 88 9.20 11.11 -6.30
CA GLN A 88 7.85 11.56 -6.67
C GLN A 88 7.27 12.57 -5.69
N ILE A 89 7.72 12.53 -4.44
CA ILE A 89 7.27 13.42 -3.38
C ILE A 89 8.48 14.10 -2.73
N GLY A 90 8.32 15.35 -2.37
CA GLY A 90 9.30 16.14 -1.62
C GLY A 90 9.17 15.97 -0.11
N SER A 91 10.22 16.37 0.60
CA SER A 91 10.14 16.52 2.05
C SER A 91 9.19 17.67 2.39
N ARG A 92 8.28 17.42 3.34
CA ARG A 92 7.19 18.31 3.80
C ARG A 92 5.99 18.43 2.85
N ASP A 93 5.96 17.67 1.76
CA ASP A 93 4.77 17.62 0.93
C ASP A 93 3.59 17.05 1.71
N VAL A 94 2.40 17.53 1.32
CA VAL A 94 1.12 17.08 1.84
C VAL A 94 0.42 16.31 0.74
N VAL A 95 0.03 15.09 1.05
CA VAL A 95 -0.76 14.23 0.17
C VAL A 95 -2.02 13.77 0.87
N VAL A 96 -3.04 13.45 0.10
CA VAL A 96 -4.31 12.92 0.56
C VAL A 96 -4.32 11.41 0.36
N LEU A 97 -4.76 10.68 1.39
CA LEU A 97 -4.97 9.24 1.30
C LEU A 97 -6.23 8.93 0.49
N CYS A 98 -6.10 8.05 -0.52
CA CYS A 98 -7.21 7.57 -1.32
C CYS A 98 -7.31 6.04 -1.22
N LYS A 99 -8.55 5.51 -1.21
CA LYS A 99 -8.79 4.08 -1.44
C LYS A 99 -9.21 3.83 -2.89
N LEU A 100 -8.81 2.70 -3.42
CA LEU A 100 -9.33 2.16 -4.67
C LEU A 100 -10.43 1.16 -4.36
N GLN A 101 -11.66 1.46 -4.79
CA GLN A 101 -12.79 0.55 -4.68
C GLN A 101 -13.03 -0.15 -6.02
N ALA A 102 -12.88 -1.48 -6.04
CA ALA A 102 -13.13 -2.26 -7.24
C ALA A 102 -14.57 -2.04 -7.75
N SER A 103 -14.72 -1.89 -9.07
CA SER A 103 -16.02 -1.90 -9.72
C SER A 103 -16.68 -3.28 -9.57
N LYS A 104 -18.01 -3.33 -9.72
CA LYS A 104 -18.78 -4.58 -9.84
C LYS A 104 -18.31 -5.41 -11.04
N HIS A 105 -17.71 -4.77 -12.04
CA HIS A 105 -17.23 -5.38 -13.25
C HIS A 105 -15.70 -5.40 -13.28
N PRO A 106 -15.05 -6.57 -13.30
CA PRO A 106 -13.59 -6.68 -13.25
C PRO A 106 -12.84 -5.98 -14.40
N SER A 107 -13.52 -5.75 -15.52
CA SER A 107 -12.99 -5.07 -16.70
C SER A 107 -13.03 -3.54 -16.59
N ILE A 108 -13.60 -3.00 -15.52
CA ILE A 108 -13.74 -1.56 -15.29
C ILE A 108 -12.75 -1.16 -14.21
N GLU A 109 -12.13 -0.01 -14.43
CA GLU A 109 -11.18 0.59 -13.50
C GLU A 109 -11.81 0.84 -12.11
N PRO A 110 -11.04 0.77 -11.03
CA PRO A 110 -11.56 1.02 -9.70
C PRO A 110 -11.95 2.49 -9.52
N LEU A 111 -12.94 2.73 -8.67
CA LEU A 111 -13.28 4.06 -8.20
C LEU A 111 -12.18 4.57 -7.26
N LEU A 112 -11.77 5.82 -7.48
CA LEU A 112 -10.89 6.55 -6.58
C LEU A 112 -11.75 7.26 -5.53
N ILE A 113 -11.53 6.95 -4.26
CA ILE A 113 -12.30 7.54 -3.15
C ILE A 113 -11.31 8.17 -2.16
N PRO A 114 -11.27 9.52 -2.06
CA PRO A 114 -10.51 10.21 -1.03
C PRO A 114 -11.01 9.80 0.35
N LEU A 115 -10.09 9.57 1.26
CA LEU A 115 -10.40 9.27 2.65
C LEU A 115 -10.21 10.53 3.49
N ILE A 116 -10.87 11.63 3.13
CA ILE A 116 -10.88 12.89 3.87
C ILE A 116 -12.30 13.45 3.92
N ASP A 117 -12.63 14.17 4.98
CA ASP A 117 -14.00 14.70 5.18
C ASP A 117 -14.20 16.05 4.44
N ASN A 118 -13.15 16.86 4.35
CA ASN A 118 -13.19 18.19 3.72
C ASN A 118 -12.71 18.15 2.25
N LEU A 119 -13.28 17.29 1.41
CA LEU A 119 -12.87 17.19 0.00
C LEU A 119 -13.05 18.52 -0.76
N ASP A 120 -14.00 19.36 -0.36
CA ASP A 120 -14.27 20.66 -0.98
C ASP A 120 -13.09 21.65 -0.85
N ASP A 121 -12.19 21.46 0.12
CA ASP A 121 -10.98 22.27 0.29
C ASP A 121 -9.88 21.92 -0.75
N PHE A 122 -10.08 20.84 -1.53
CA PHE A 122 -9.12 20.30 -2.50
C PHE A 122 -9.77 20.18 -3.90
N PRO A 123 -9.98 21.31 -4.61
CA PRO A 123 -10.77 21.32 -5.84
C PRO A 123 -10.16 20.43 -6.94
N GLU A 124 -8.84 20.39 -7.09
CA GLU A 124 -8.18 19.54 -8.09
C GLU A 124 -8.38 18.05 -7.79
N LEU A 125 -8.32 17.65 -6.51
CA LEU A 125 -8.61 16.28 -6.10
C LEU A 125 -10.09 15.95 -6.32
N LYS A 126 -10.99 16.88 -6.00
CA LYS A 126 -12.42 16.73 -6.23
C LYS A 126 -12.72 16.49 -7.71
N GLU A 127 -12.20 17.35 -8.60
CA GLU A 127 -12.33 17.22 -10.05
C GLU A 127 -11.78 15.88 -10.56
N LEU A 128 -10.61 15.45 -10.07
CA LEU A 128 -10.05 14.14 -10.40
C LEU A 128 -11.00 13.00 -10.02
N THR A 129 -11.55 13.04 -8.81
CA THR A 129 -12.40 11.96 -8.28
C THR A 129 -13.74 11.88 -9.00
N GLU A 130 -14.33 13.04 -9.32
CA GLU A 130 -15.55 13.15 -10.13
C GLU A 130 -15.31 12.65 -11.56
N SER A 131 -14.17 13.02 -12.17
CA SER A 131 -13.77 12.54 -13.50
C SER A 131 -13.56 11.03 -13.56
N VAL A 132 -12.90 10.44 -12.54
CA VAL A 132 -12.78 8.97 -12.41
C VAL A 132 -14.15 8.32 -12.24
N ALA A 133 -14.99 8.86 -11.36
CA ALA A 133 -16.33 8.32 -11.11
C ALA A 133 -17.22 8.37 -12.37
N GLN A 134 -17.17 9.46 -13.12
CA GLN A 134 -17.90 9.60 -14.38
C GLN A 134 -17.43 8.58 -15.42
N ARG A 135 -16.11 8.42 -15.62
CA ARG A 135 -15.57 7.43 -16.55
C ARG A 135 -15.99 6.00 -16.19
N VAL A 136 -15.97 5.67 -14.90
CA VAL A 136 -16.46 4.38 -14.40
C VAL A 136 -17.94 4.21 -14.70
N ALA A 137 -18.79 5.19 -14.37
CA ALA A 137 -20.23 5.14 -14.61
C ALA A 137 -20.57 5.01 -16.11
N GLU A 138 -19.90 5.76 -16.97
CA GLU A 138 -20.09 5.67 -18.42
C GLU A 138 -19.68 4.31 -18.99
N ARG A 139 -18.58 3.73 -18.50
CA ARG A 139 -18.16 2.39 -18.90
C ARG A 139 -19.11 1.33 -18.40
N GLU A 140 -19.62 1.46 -17.18
CA GLU A 140 -20.64 0.56 -16.63
C GLU A 140 -21.94 0.61 -17.45
N ALA A 141 -22.38 1.80 -17.86
CA ALA A 141 -23.58 1.96 -18.70
C ALA A 141 -23.42 1.40 -20.12
N LYS A 142 -22.20 1.41 -20.67
CA LYS A 142 -21.89 0.89 -22.01
C LYS A 142 -21.69 -0.62 -22.06
N LEU A 143 -21.71 -1.32 -20.91
CA LEU A 143 -21.60 -2.78 -20.89
C LEU A 143 -22.81 -3.41 -21.57
N SER A 144 -22.55 -4.09 -22.68
CA SER A 144 -23.59 -4.81 -23.41
C SER A 144 -24.11 -6.02 -22.60
N PRO A 145 -25.36 -6.46 -22.84
CA PRO A 145 -25.90 -7.69 -22.23
C PRO A 145 -25.02 -8.92 -22.50
N LYS A 146 -24.35 -8.99 -23.65
CA LYS A 146 -23.40 -10.07 -23.99
C LYS A 146 -22.17 -10.05 -23.08
N GLN A 147 -21.58 -8.87 -22.87
CA GLN A 147 -20.43 -8.71 -21.97
C GLN A 147 -20.81 -9.02 -20.52
N LEU A 148 -22.00 -8.61 -20.07
CA LEU A 148 -22.52 -8.95 -18.74
C LEU A 148 -22.69 -10.47 -18.56
N ALA A 149 -23.24 -11.15 -19.57
CA ALA A 149 -23.40 -12.59 -19.56
C ALA A 149 -22.04 -13.32 -19.52
N GLU A 150 -21.07 -12.84 -20.28
CA GLU A 150 -19.72 -13.40 -20.31
C GLU A 150 -18.96 -13.19 -18.99
N ILE A 151 -19.01 -11.99 -18.42
CA ILE A 151 -18.45 -11.69 -17.10
C ILE A 151 -19.07 -12.62 -16.04
N LYS A 152 -20.40 -12.79 -16.04
CA LYS A 152 -21.08 -13.68 -15.09
C LYS A 152 -20.64 -15.14 -15.27
N ARG A 153 -20.45 -15.59 -16.51
CA ARG A 153 -19.98 -16.94 -16.82
C ARG A 153 -18.56 -17.19 -16.30
N LEU A 154 -17.65 -16.23 -16.50
CA LEU A 154 -16.27 -16.31 -16.01
C LEU A 154 -16.21 -16.32 -14.48
N GLN A 155 -17.01 -15.48 -13.83
CA GLN A 155 -17.07 -15.40 -12.37
C GLN A 155 -17.60 -16.71 -11.76
N GLN A 156 -18.60 -17.33 -12.41
CA GLN A 156 -19.11 -18.64 -12.00
C GLN A 156 -18.07 -19.76 -12.18
N GLN A 157 -17.28 -19.72 -13.26
CA GLN A 157 -16.18 -20.68 -13.46
C GLN A 157 -15.09 -20.55 -12.40
N GLN A 158 -14.68 -19.32 -12.03
CA GLN A 158 -13.69 -19.13 -10.95
C GLN A 158 -14.18 -19.67 -9.61
N GLN A 159 -15.44 -19.43 -9.23
CA GLN A 159 -15.99 -19.98 -7.98
C GLN A 159 -15.99 -21.51 -7.98
N GLN A 160 -16.31 -22.15 -9.11
CA GLN A 160 -16.25 -23.61 -9.23
C GLN A 160 -14.82 -24.14 -9.10
N GLN A 161 -13.82 -23.45 -9.66
CA GLN A 161 -12.42 -23.85 -9.53
C GLN A 161 -11.93 -23.73 -8.07
N GLN A 162 -12.28 -22.66 -7.36
CA GLN A 162 -11.91 -22.50 -5.95
C GLN A 162 -12.54 -23.58 -5.06
N GLN A 163 -13.81 -23.97 -5.31
CA GLN A 163 -14.46 -25.06 -4.58
C GLN A 163 -13.82 -26.43 -4.84
N GLN A 164 -13.33 -26.68 -6.06
CA GLN A 164 -12.63 -27.95 -6.36
C GLN A 164 -11.26 -28.02 -5.68
N GLN A 165 -10.56 -26.90 -5.52
CA GLN A 165 -9.27 -26.85 -4.81
C GLN A 165 -9.42 -26.96 -3.28
N GLN A 166 -10.58 -26.58 -2.73
CA GLN A 166 -10.87 -26.70 -1.30
C GLN A 166 -11.51 -28.04 -0.90
N ARG A 167 -11.71 -29.00 -1.81
CA ARG A 167 -12.14 -30.35 -1.40
C ARG A 167 -11.01 -30.98 -0.56
N PRO A 168 -11.21 -31.24 0.75
CA PRO A 168 -10.24 -32.00 1.50
C PRO A 168 -10.14 -33.37 0.84
N SER A 169 -8.91 -33.79 0.54
CA SER A 169 -8.59 -35.12 0.02
C SER A 169 -9.01 -36.18 1.05
N ARG A 170 -10.30 -36.55 1.01
CA ARG A 170 -10.80 -37.71 1.73
C ARG A 170 -10.18 -38.96 1.09
N SER A 171 -9.31 -39.59 1.88
CA SER A 171 -9.00 -41.01 1.87
C SER A 171 -8.03 -41.54 0.80
N ARG A 172 -6.83 -41.93 1.26
CA ARG A 172 -6.34 -43.32 1.18
C ARG A 172 -5.42 -43.64 2.37
N TYR A 173 -6.00 -43.77 3.56
CA TYR A 173 -5.41 -44.61 4.63
C TYR A 173 -6.51 -45.51 5.18
N ALA A 174 -6.93 -46.45 4.34
CA ALA A 174 -7.34 -47.74 4.85
C ALA A 174 -6.06 -48.56 4.96
N ASP A 175 -5.42 -48.59 6.14
CA ASP A 175 -4.70 -49.80 6.55
C ASP A 175 -4.34 -49.81 8.04
N LYS A 176 -4.74 -50.90 8.70
CA LYS A 176 -4.15 -51.49 9.91
C LYS A 176 -4.40 -50.79 11.25
N LYS A 177 -5.60 -51.03 11.80
CA LYS A 177 -5.75 -51.26 13.24
C LYS A 177 -4.97 -52.55 13.61
N ILE A 178 -3.73 -52.41 14.07
CA ILE A 178 -3.08 -53.43 14.89
C ILE A 178 -3.34 -53.04 16.33
N VAL A 179 -4.31 -53.69 16.95
CA VAL A 179 -4.56 -53.61 18.39
C VAL A 179 -3.60 -54.59 19.05
N LEU A 180 -2.47 -54.10 19.55
CA LEU A 180 -1.58 -54.85 20.45
C LEU A 180 -2.17 -54.82 21.86
N TYR A 181 -2.94 -55.84 22.22
CA TYR A 181 -3.15 -56.21 23.63
C TYR A 181 -2.42 -57.52 23.90
N ASN A 182 -1.16 -57.44 24.32
CA ASN A 182 -0.53 -58.55 25.03
C ASN A 182 -0.52 -58.26 26.52
N LYS A 183 -1.33 -59.06 27.21
CA LYS A 183 -1.46 -59.21 28.66
C LYS A 183 -0.09 -59.37 29.31
N VAL A 184 0.36 -58.36 30.06
CA VAL A 184 1.33 -58.58 31.13
C VAL A 184 0.54 -59.04 32.35
N LYS A 185 0.63 -60.34 32.65
CA LYS A 185 0.13 -60.91 33.92
C LYS A 185 0.97 -60.33 35.07
N PRO A 186 0.36 -59.93 36.20
CA PRO A 186 1.11 -59.57 37.39
C PRO A 186 1.42 -60.82 38.23
N ARG A 187 2.44 -60.68 39.11
CA ARG A 187 2.74 -61.41 40.36
C ARG A 187 4.16 -62.01 40.37
N PRO A 188 4.73 -62.28 41.54
CA PRO A 188 4.83 -61.42 42.74
C PRO A 188 6.24 -61.53 43.38
N SER A 189 6.41 -60.84 44.52
CA SER A 189 7.51 -60.86 45.50
C SER A 189 8.88 -60.36 45.06
#